data_AF-A0A5D4RFU1-F1
#
_entry.id   AF-A0A5D4RFU1-F1
#
_cell.length_a   1.000
_cell.length_b   1.000
_cell.length_c   1.000
_cell.angle_alpha   90.00
_cell.angle_beta   90.00
_cell.angle_gamma   90.00
#
_symmetry.space_group_name_H-M   'P 1'
#
loop_
_entity.id
_entity.type
_entity.pdbx_description
1 polymer ?
#
loop_
_entity_poly.entity_id
_entity_poly.type
_entity_poly.pdbx_seq_one_letter_code
_entity_poly.pdbx_strand_id
1 'polypeptide(L)'
;MSEDFKKKLEDYSNGLLSKEETEEVEKELDKMELYQSYLDSLMGSEEEPEKGPSLEKKLVKKGKWKARLQNAWTALSLLLLFLIVGWVTSAIFYSWGSPSRQDVYSDVIKAAVETTQPNITIGSTSMNGGVFTMDYEGELRKMIGRESETVVQFQTKFLFGFFTVDLPDSLSERPFFFYPENVVNYRIQDGFDQLEKLPEGTVSELYITFTDYMSTDEFLKKMEDKEMMPVWMAADTGRENERESNPIGPSEPFGFPYMGYGFRSDFKTVSKEEKKGLLGGYSAETSETESMKSYGDGEKREAEFLKALHLIEEYRGRTEHLHWQSKEELIAKIDYVEKNGVRLYGAVVTGPSKELLKLKEEDWVGSAKIGEKRLWNW
;
A
#
# COMPACT_ATOMS: atom_id res chain seq x y z
N MET A 1 3.68 -68.53 6.49
CA MET A 1 3.58 -67.45 7.48
C MET A 1 3.01 -68.02 8.77
N SER A 2 3.55 -67.65 9.93
CA SER A 2 2.93 -67.98 11.22
C SER A 2 1.74 -67.05 11.47
N GLU A 3 0.74 -67.52 12.21
CA GLU A 3 -0.43 -66.71 12.60
C GLU A 3 -0.02 -65.50 13.46
N ASP A 4 1.04 -65.62 14.26
CA ASP A 4 1.57 -64.53 15.08
C ASP A 4 2.11 -63.36 14.25
N PHE A 5 2.77 -63.64 13.13
CA PHE A 5 3.29 -62.60 12.24
C PHE A 5 2.16 -61.88 11.50
N LYS A 6 1.11 -62.60 11.12
CA LYS A 6 -0.06 -62.04 10.46
C LYS A 6 -0.79 -61.05 11.37
N LYS A 7 -0.94 -61.39 12.65
CA LYS A 7 -1.51 -60.50 13.66
C LYS A 7 -0.63 -59.27 13.90
N LYS A 8 0.71 -59.44 14.01
CA LYS A 8 1.64 -58.31 14.08
C LYS A 8 1.56 -57.37 12.87
N LEU A 9 1.32 -57.90 11.67
CA LEU A 9 1.14 -57.11 10.45
C LEU A 9 -0.16 -56.31 10.44
N GLU A 10 -1.23 -56.89 10.96
CA GLU A 10 -2.51 -56.22 11.16
C GLU A 10 -2.37 -55.07 12.18
N ASP A 11 -1.70 -55.34 13.30
CA ASP A 11 -1.41 -54.34 14.33
C ASP A 11 -0.46 -53.22 13.82
N TYR A 12 0.52 -53.56 12.97
CA TYR A 12 1.36 -52.59 12.25
C TYR A 12 0.53 -51.70 11.33
N SER A 13 -0.38 -52.29 10.53
CA SER A 13 -1.24 -51.55 9.60
C SER A 13 -2.20 -50.58 10.31
N ASN A 14 -2.61 -50.93 11.52
CA ASN A 14 -3.49 -50.12 12.38
C ASN A 14 -2.73 -49.14 13.29
N GLY A 15 -1.39 -49.12 13.25
CA GLY A 15 -0.56 -48.22 14.05
C GLY A 15 -0.56 -48.52 15.56
N LEU A 16 -0.81 -49.77 15.94
CA LEU A 16 -0.96 -50.22 17.34
C LEU A 16 0.35 -50.73 17.98
N LEU A 17 1.45 -50.80 17.21
CA LEU A 17 2.74 -51.31 17.66
C LEU A 17 3.60 -50.22 18.33
N SER A 18 4.44 -50.63 19.29
CA SER A 18 5.48 -49.76 19.84
C SER A 18 6.59 -49.50 18.81
N LYS A 19 7.42 -48.48 19.02
CA LYS A 19 8.53 -48.13 18.10
C LYS A 19 9.51 -49.28 17.87
N GLU A 20 9.86 -50.04 18.91
CA GLU A 20 10.78 -51.17 18.80
C GLU A 20 10.16 -52.34 18.02
N GLU A 21 8.86 -52.62 18.24
CA GLU A 21 8.12 -53.65 17.49
C GLU A 21 7.91 -53.25 16.02
N THR A 22 7.74 -51.96 15.76
CA THR A 22 7.61 -51.39 14.41
C THR A 22 8.90 -51.60 13.61
N GLU A 23 10.06 -51.30 14.20
CA GLU A 23 11.37 -51.54 13.58
C GLU A 23 11.66 -53.03 13.35
N GLU A 24 11.17 -53.91 14.23
CA GLU A 24 11.32 -55.36 14.06
C GLU A 24 10.49 -55.88 12.88
N VAL A 25 9.23 -55.45 12.78
CA VAL A 25 8.33 -55.81 11.66
C VAL A 25 8.86 -55.25 10.34
N GLU A 26 9.38 -54.02 10.30
CA GLU A 26 10.00 -53.45 9.11
C GLU A 26 11.23 -54.24 8.63
N LYS A 27 12.10 -54.67 9.56
CA LYS A 27 13.24 -55.54 9.22
C LYS A 27 12.80 -56.91 8.71
N GLU A 28 11.71 -57.46 9.22
CA GLU A 28 11.16 -58.73 8.72
C GLU A 28 10.52 -58.57 7.34
N LEU A 29 9.80 -57.49 7.09
CA LEU A 29 9.25 -57.15 5.77
C LEU A 29 10.35 -56.95 4.73
N ASP A 30 11.43 -56.25 5.09
CA ASP A 30 12.63 -56.08 4.23
C ASP A 30 13.25 -57.43 3.86
N LYS A 31 13.34 -58.36 4.82
CA LYS A 31 13.83 -59.73 4.57
C LYS A 31 12.87 -60.48 3.64
N MET A 32 11.56 -60.36 3.83
CA MET A 32 10.56 -61.03 2.99
C MET A 32 10.56 -60.49 1.56
N GLU A 33 10.75 -59.19 1.36
CA GLU A 33 10.91 -58.59 0.02
C GLU A 33 12.17 -59.12 -0.66
N LEU A 34 13.28 -59.26 0.08
CA LEU A 34 14.50 -59.92 -0.39
C LEU A 34 14.27 -61.38 -0.78
N TYR A 35 13.55 -62.16 0.03
CA TYR A 35 13.23 -63.55 -0.26
C TYR A 35 12.28 -63.72 -1.46
N GLN A 36 11.25 -62.88 -1.58
CA GLN A 36 10.38 -62.86 -2.76
C GLN A 36 11.18 -62.50 -4.01
N SER A 37 12.08 -61.52 -3.93
CA SER A 37 12.96 -61.17 -5.05
C SER A 37 13.90 -62.30 -5.46
N TYR A 38 14.35 -63.11 -4.50
CA TYR A 38 15.18 -64.29 -4.75
C TYR A 38 14.36 -65.44 -5.37
N LEU A 39 13.13 -65.67 -4.89
CA LEU A 39 12.24 -66.70 -5.46
C LEU A 39 11.78 -66.35 -6.87
N ASP A 40 11.46 -65.08 -7.14
CA ASP A 40 11.16 -64.59 -8.49
C ASP A 40 12.36 -64.73 -9.43
N SER A 41 13.59 -64.65 -8.90
CA SER A 41 14.82 -64.88 -9.67
C SER A 41 15.05 -66.35 -10.04
N LEU A 42 14.56 -67.28 -9.20
CA LEU A 42 14.66 -68.73 -9.42
C LEU A 42 13.54 -69.26 -10.32
N MET A 43 12.37 -68.64 -10.31
CA MET A 43 11.23 -69.03 -11.16
C MET A 43 11.29 -68.41 -12.57
N GLY A 44 12.24 -67.50 -12.84
CA GLY A 44 12.41 -66.83 -14.12
C GLY A 44 13.29 -67.57 -15.15
N SER A 45 13.56 -68.86 -14.99
CA SER A 45 14.47 -69.63 -15.85
C SER A 45 13.82 -70.87 -16.47
N GLU A 46 12.81 -70.68 -17.31
CA GLU A 46 12.44 -71.63 -18.37
C GLU A 46 11.96 -70.83 -19.59
N GLU A 47 12.87 -70.12 -20.29
CA GLU A 47 12.84 -69.80 -21.73
C GLU A 47 14.09 -68.97 -22.12
N GLU A 48 14.53 -69.12 -23.37
CA GLU A 48 15.84 -68.70 -23.93
C GLU A 48 16.22 -67.21 -23.85
N PRO A 49 17.52 -66.84 -24.01
CA PRO A 49 18.07 -65.58 -23.54
C PRO A 49 17.94 -64.43 -24.55
N GLU A 50 16.83 -63.70 -24.50
CA GLU A 50 16.90 -62.27 -24.84
C GLU A 50 17.51 -61.51 -23.65
N LYS A 51 18.56 -60.71 -23.90
CA LYS A 51 19.23 -59.85 -22.92
C LYS A 51 18.28 -58.74 -22.41
N GLY A 52 17.25 -59.10 -21.65
CA GLY A 52 16.54 -58.20 -20.76
C GLY A 52 17.50 -57.69 -19.68
N PRO A 53 17.35 -56.44 -19.20
CA PRO A 53 18.29 -55.89 -18.23
C PRO A 53 18.32 -56.77 -16.99
N SER A 54 19.52 -57.27 -16.64
CA SER A 54 19.77 -58.11 -15.46
C SER A 54 19.11 -57.53 -14.21
N LEU A 55 18.65 -58.38 -13.29
CA LEU A 55 18.04 -57.98 -12.01
C LEU A 55 18.88 -56.90 -11.28
N GLU A 56 20.20 -56.97 -11.40
CA GLU A 56 21.13 -55.92 -10.98
C GLU A 56 20.81 -54.54 -11.55
N LYS A 57 20.53 -54.41 -12.85
CA LYS A 57 20.16 -53.13 -13.48
C LYS A 57 18.83 -52.59 -12.97
N LYS A 58 17.85 -53.46 -12.65
CA LYS A 58 16.55 -53.04 -12.07
C LYS A 58 16.70 -52.58 -10.61
N LEU A 59 17.45 -53.32 -9.79
CA LEU A 59 17.77 -52.97 -8.41
C LEU A 59 18.61 -51.69 -8.34
N VAL A 60 19.64 -51.56 -9.21
CA VAL A 60 20.43 -50.33 -9.34
C VAL A 60 19.57 -49.16 -9.80
N LYS A 61 18.60 -49.37 -10.69
CA LYS A 61 17.66 -48.31 -11.12
C LYS A 61 16.73 -47.88 -9.99
N LYS A 62 16.18 -48.82 -9.19
CA LYS A 62 15.39 -48.52 -7.97
C LYS A 62 16.22 -47.77 -6.93
N GLY A 63 17.45 -48.22 -6.65
CA GLY A 63 18.38 -47.56 -5.73
C GLY A 63 18.75 -46.14 -6.17
N LYS A 64 19.03 -45.94 -7.46
CA LYS A 64 19.25 -44.60 -8.04
C LYS A 64 18.02 -43.70 -7.89
N TRP A 65 16.82 -44.24 -8.06
CA TRP A 65 15.58 -43.47 -7.91
C TRP A 65 15.29 -43.13 -6.45
N LYS A 66 15.52 -44.05 -5.51
CA LYS A 66 15.44 -43.81 -4.06
C LYS A 66 16.44 -42.73 -3.61
N ALA A 67 17.68 -42.81 -4.07
CA ALA A 67 18.71 -41.79 -3.78
C ALA A 67 18.35 -40.41 -4.36
N ARG A 68 17.80 -40.36 -5.59
CA ARG A 68 17.30 -39.12 -6.19
C ARG A 68 16.13 -38.54 -5.40
N LEU A 69 15.21 -39.39 -4.95
CA LEU A 69 14.07 -38.98 -4.14
C LEU A 69 14.51 -38.45 -2.78
N GLN A 70 15.46 -39.11 -2.11
CA GLN A 70 16.03 -38.65 -0.85
C GLN A 70 16.77 -37.31 -1.02
N ASN A 71 17.57 -37.15 -2.07
CA ASN A 71 18.21 -35.86 -2.38
C ASN A 71 17.19 -34.77 -2.69
N ALA A 72 16.11 -35.10 -3.42
CA ALA A 72 15.02 -34.18 -3.68
C ALA A 72 14.31 -33.76 -2.39
N TRP A 73 14.07 -34.69 -1.46
CA TRP A 73 13.51 -34.37 -0.14
C TRP A 73 14.44 -33.50 0.70
N THR A 74 15.75 -33.78 0.73
CA THR A 74 16.72 -32.93 1.42
C THR A 74 16.75 -31.52 0.82
N ALA A 75 16.78 -31.41 -0.51
CA ALA A 75 16.74 -30.12 -1.21
C ALA A 75 15.42 -29.37 -0.95
N LEU A 76 14.29 -30.08 -0.95
CA LEU A 76 12.98 -29.51 -0.64
C LEU A 76 12.91 -29.02 0.81
N SER A 77 13.43 -29.80 1.77
CA SER A 77 13.50 -29.40 3.18
C SER A 77 14.37 -28.16 3.38
N LEU A 78 15.52 -28.08 2.70
CA LEU A 78 16.38 -26.89 2.73
C LEU A 78 15.70 -25.67 2.09
N LEU A 79 14.98 -25.86 0.99
CA LEU A 79 14.20 -24.80 0.33
C LEU A 79 13.08 -24.30 1.26
N LEU A 80 12.31 -25.20 1.87
CA LEU A 80 11.25 -24.84 2.82
C LEU A 80 11.81 -24.11 4.03
N LEU A 81 12.93 -24.57 4.58
CA LEU A 81 13.62 -23.87 5.68
C LEU A 81 14.04 -22.47 5.24
N PHE A 82 14.60 -22.32 4.04
CA PHE A 82 14.98 -21.02 3.49
C PHE A 82 13.77 -20.08 3.33
N LEU A 83 12.63 -20.57 2.85
CA LEU A 83 11.41 -19.78 2.70
C LEU A 83 10.84 -19.36 4.06
N ILE A 84 10.83 -20.25 5.06
CA ILE A 84 10.39 -19.93 6.43
C ILE A 84 11.29 -18.87 7.05
N VAL A 85 12.62 -19.04 6.93
CA VAL A 85 13.58 -18.05 7.43
C VAL A 85 13.37 -16.71 6.72
N GLY A 86 13.19 -16.71 5.39
CA GLY A 86 12.93 -15.51 4.63
C GLY A 86 11.62 -14.80 5.01
N TRP A 87 10.57 -15.55 5.32
CA TRP A 87 9.31 -14.99 5.80
C TRP A 87 9.45 -14.39 7.20
N VAL A 88 10.08 -15.09 8.15
CA VAL A 88 10.31 -14.59 9.51
C VAL A 88 11.20 -13.34 9.50
N THR A 89 12.28 -13.34 8.71
CA THR A 89 13.14 -12.16 8.60
C THR A 89 12.42 -10.97 8.00
N SER A 90 11.51 -11.18 7.05
CA SER A 90 10.68 -10.13 6.47
C SER A 90 9.70 -9.57 7.49
N ALA A 91 8.97 -10.44 8.20
CA ALA A 91 8.06 -10.03 9.25
C ALA A 91 8.77 -9.15 10.29
N ILE A 92 9.94 -9.59 10.78
CA ILE A 92 10.76 -8.82 11.70
C ILE A 92 11.22 -7.51 11.05
N PHE A 93 11.70 -7.54 9.81
CA PHE A 93 12.22 -6.35 9.12
C PHE A 93 11.17 -5.24 9.01
N TYR A 94 9.94 -5.57 8.59
CA TYR A 94 8.89 -4.58 8.38
C TYR A 94 8.19 -4.17 9.67
N SER A 95 8.11 -5.04 10.68
CA SER A 95 7.58 -4.70 12.00
C SER A 95 8.61 -4.02 12.92
N TRP A 96 9.86 -3.87 12.49
CA TRP A 96 10.92 -3.30 13.32
C TRP A 96 10.76 -1.79 13.47
N GLY A 97 10.95 -1.28 14.69
CA GLY A 97 10.92 0.15 15.00
C GLY A 97 9.66 0.59 15.75
N SER A 98 9.68 1.83 16.23
CA SER A 98 8.53 2.53 16.81
C SER A 98 8.58 3.98 16.33
N PRO A 99 7.86 4.36 15.27
CA PRO A 99 6.88 3.57 14.50
C PRO A 99 7.51 2.42 13.70
N SER A 100 6.69 1.42 13.34
CA SER A 100 7.17 0.29 12.55
C SER A 100 7.49 0.71 11.11
N ARG A 101 8.42 0.04 10.43
CA ARG A 101 8.77 0.39 9.03
C ARG A 101 7.58 0.34 8.09
N GLN A 102 6.68 -0.61 8.29
CA GLN A 102 5.44 -0.71 7.52
C GLN A 102 4.56 0.55 7.69
N ASP A 103 4.46 1.12 8.90
CA ASP A 103 3.70 2.35 9.13
C ASP A 103 4.37 3.54 8.44
N VAL A 104 5.70 3.64 8.54
CA VAL A 104 6.47 4.67 7.85
C VAL A 104 6.29 4.56 6.33
N TYR A 105 6.33 3.37 5.75
CA TYR A 105 6.12 3.17 4.32
C TYR A 105 4.70 3.54 3.89
N SER A 106 3.69 3.21 4.70
CA SER A 106 2.32 3.66 4.48
C SER A 106 2.24 5.20 4.46
N ASP A 107 2.92 5.85 5.40
CA ASP A 107 2.95 7.31 5.53
C ASP A 107 3.67 7.99 4.37
N VAL A 108 4.75 7.39 3.86
CA VAL A 108 5.47 7.90 2.67
C VAL A 108 4.57 7.86 1.44
N ILE A 109 3.85 6.75 1.20
CA ILE A 109 2.92 6.66 0.06
C ILE A 109 1.79 7.69 0.24
N LYS A 110 1.24 7.81 1.45
CA LYS A 110 0.22 8.80 1.79
C LYS A 110 0.68 10.22 1.54
N ALA A 111 1.86 10.59 2.06
CA ALA A 111 2.47 11.89 1.82
C ALA A 111 2.63 12.16 0.32
N ALA A 112 3.19 11.21 -0.43
CA ALA A 112 3.40 11.32 -1.87
C ALA A 112 2.09 11.53 -2.65
N VAL A 113 1.02 10.79 -2.34
CA VAL A 113 -0.25 10.90 -3.06
C VAL A 113 -1.00 12.17 -2.66
N GLU A 114 -1.26 12.36 -1.36
CA GLU A 114 -2.15 13.42 -0.87
C GLU A 114 -1.53 14.82 -1.02
N THR A 115 -0.20 14.91 -1.16
CA THR A 115 0.50 16.16 -1.44
C THR A 115 0.40 16.61 -2.89
N THR A 116 0.20 15.66 -3.81
CA THR A 116 0.41 15.89 -5.26
C THR A 116 -0.86 15.70 -6.06
N GLN A 117 -1.84 15.01 -5.49
CA GLN A 117 -3.13 14.72 -6.10
C GLN A 117 -4.22 15.45 -5.32
N PRO A 118 -4.71 16.61 -5.83
CA PRO A 118 -5.75 17.36 -5.16
C PRO A 118 -7.02 16.53 -4.94
N ASN A 119 -7.58 16.60 -3.72
CA ASN A 119 -8.78 15.86 -3.31
C ASN A 119 -8.68 14.33 -3.47
N ILE A 120 -7.47 13.77 -3.49
CA ILE A 120 -7.28 12.32 -3.43
C ILE A 120 -6.66 11.98 -2.08
N THR A 121 -7.31 11.07 -1.35
CA THR A 121 -6.83 10.56 -0.06
C THR A 121 -6.66 9.05 -0.10
N ILE A 122 -5.76 8.53 0.73
CA ILE A 122 -5.61 7.08 0.92
C ILE A 122 -6.64 6.62 1.95
N GLY A 123 -7.51 5.72 1.52
CA GLY A 123 -8.54 5.08 2.32
C GLY A 123 -8.05 3.83 3.05
N SER A 124 -8.82 2.74 2.97
CA SER A 124 -8.42 1.47 3.57
C SER A 124 -7.19 0.90 2.91
N THR A 125 -6.27 0.38 3.72
CA THR A 125 -5.03 -0.24 3.27
C THR A 125 -4.81 -1.57 3.97
N SER A 126 -4.15 -2.50 3.27
CA SER A 126 -3.73 -3.78 3.80
C SER A 126 -2.23 -3.99 3.52
N MET A 127 -1.54 -4.65 4.45
CA MET A 127 -0.14 -5.01 4.31
C MET A 127 0.03 -6.49 4.64
N ASN A 128 0.47 -7.26 3.65
CA ASN A 128 0.63 -8.70 3.77
C ASN A 128 2.11 -9.09 3.63
N GLY A 129 2.64 -9.80 4.62
CA GLY A 129 4.03 -10.24 4.63
C GLY A 129 4.29 -11.42 3.70
N GLY A 130 5.22 -11.26 2.77
CA GLY A 130 5.73 -12.30 1.88
C GLY A 130 7.15 -12.76 2.25
N VAL A 131 7.72 -13.64 1.45
CA VAL A 131 9.15 -14.00 1.55
C VAL A 131 9.97 -12.85 0.96
N PHE A 132 10.80 -12.20 1.78
CA PHE A 132 11.61 -11.02 1.47
C PHE A 132 10.84 -9.77 1.04
N THR A 133 9.52 -9.82 1.06
CA THR A 133 8.64 -8.83 0.44
C THR A 133 7.46 -8.49 1.33
N MET A 134 6.82 -7.36 1.05
CA MET A 134 5.56 -6.98 1.65
C MET A 134 4.66 -6.44 0.55
N ASP A 135 3.48 -7.03 0.40
CA ASP A 135 2.47 -6.55 -0.53
C ASP A 135 1.61 -5.50 0.20
N TYR A 136 1.46 -4.32 -0.41
CA TYR A 136 0.61 -3.25 0.09
C TYR A 136 -0.50 -2.97 -0.91
N GLU A 137 -1.72 -3.09 -0.43
CA GLU A 137 -2.92 -2.80 -1.21
C GLU A 137 -3.62 -1.62 -0.56
N GLY A 138 -4.16 -0.73 -1.38
CA GLY A 138 -4.82 0.47 -0.90
C GLY A 138 -5.90 0.95 -1.83
N GLU A 139 -6.76 1.80 -1.27
CA GLU A 139 -7.80 2.51 -2.00
C GLU A 139 -7.45 3.99 -2.06
N LEU A 140 -7.55 4.58 -3.24
CA LEU A 140 -7.57 6.02 -3.43
C LEU A 140 -9.02 6.48 -3.44
N ARG A 141 -9.32 7.47 -2.61
CA ARG A 141 -10.65 8.00 -2.43
C ARG A 141 -10.72 9.46 -2.80
N LYS A 142 -11.86 9.87 -3.35
CA LYS A 142 -12.19 11.26 -3.64
C LYS A 142 -13.42 11.67 -2.86
N MET A 143 -13.45 12.90 -2.35
CA MET A 143 -14.60 13.43 -1.61
C MET A 143 -15.40 14.41 -2.47
N ILE A 144 -16.67 14.14 -2.68
CA ILE A 144 -17.59 15.02 -3.42
C ILE A 144 -18.89 15.11 -2.64
N GLY A 145 -19.20 16.31 -2.15
CA GLY A 145 -20.23 16.53 -1.15
C GLY A 145 -19.83 15.98 0.20
N ARG A 146 -20.70 15.17 0.80
CA ARG A 146 -20.42 14.50 2.07
C ARG A 146 -19.99 13.04 1.91
N GLU A 147 -19.88 12.55 0.68
CA GLU A 147 -19.48 11.17 0.41
C GLU A 147 -18.02 11.09 -0.03
N SER A 148 -17.33 10.07 0.47
CA SER A 148 -15.99 9.69 0.05
C SER A 148 -16.06 8.33 -0.63
N GLU A 149 -15.68 8.28 -1.89
CA GLU A 149 -15.75 7.06 -2.71
C GLU A 149 -14.39 6.64 -3.23
N THR A 150 -14.22 5.32 -3.34
CA THR A 150 -13.02 4.71 -3.93
C THR A 150 -13.05 4.91 -5.45
N VAL A 151 -12.10 5.70 -5.94
CA VAL A 151 -11.92 5.96 -7.38
C VAL A 151 -10.97 4.96 -8.02
N VAL A 152 -9.96 4.50 -7.27
CA VAL A 152 -8.91 3.60 -7.74
C VAL A 152 -8.51 2.66 -6.61
N GLN A 153 -8.30 1.39 -6.94
CA GLN A 153 -7.55 0.45 -6.09
C GLN A 153 -6.14 0.33 -6.66
N PHE A 154 -5.14 0.32 -5.78
CA PHE A 154 -3.74 0.19 -6.18
C PHE A 154 -3.06 -0.88 -5.32
N GLN A 155 -2.01 -1.47 -5.91
CA GLN A 155 -1.16 -2.44 -5.25
C GLN A 155 0.29 -2.06 -5.52
N THR A 156 1.12 -2.11 -4.49
CA THR A 156 2.57 -2.01 -4.62
C THR A 156 3.22 -3.15 -3.84
N LYS A 157 4.43 -3.49 -4.27
CA LYS A 157 5.23 -4.52 -3.63
C LYS A 157 6.52 -3.91 -3.13
N PHE A 158 6.78 -4.09 -1.84
CA PHE A 158 8.03 -3.72 -1.22
C PHE A 158 9.01 -4.89 -1.27
N LEU A 159 10.27 -4.60 -1.58
CA LEU A 159 11.41 -5.51 -1.44
C LEU A 159 12.43 -4.86 -0.50
N PHE A 160 12.47 -5.29 0.76
CA PHE A 160 13.32 -4.69 1.81
C PHE A 160 13.26 -3.15 1.90
N GLY A 161 12.06 -2.60 1.64
CA GLY A 161 11.81 -1.15 1.69
C GLY A 161 12.05 -0.40 0.39
N PHE A 162 12.44 -1.06 -0.69
CA PHE A 162 12.36 -0.52 -2.05
C PHE A 162 10.98 -0.79 -2.62
N PHE A 163 10.40 0.19 -3.29
CA PHE A 163 9.07 0.07 -3.88
C PHE A 163 8.86 1.05 -5.04
N THR A 164 7.82 0.78 -5.81
CA THR A 164 7.36 1.63 -6.90
C THR A 164 5.87 1.87 -6.70
N VAL A 165 5.46 3.14 -6.69
CA VAL A 165 4.05 3.51 -6.65
C VAL A 165 3.66 3.92 -8.06
N ASP A 166 2.96 3.03 -8.75
CA ASP A 166 2.34 3.34 -10.04
C ASP A 166 0.93 3.86 -9.77
N LEU A 167 0.77 5.18 -9.83
CA LEU A 167 -0.55 5.80 -9.83
C LEU A 167 -1.12 5.73 -11.25
N PRO A 168 -2.38 5.33 -11.44
CA PRO A 168 -2.95 5.25 -12.78
C PRO A 168 -3.14 6.64 -13.38
N ASP A 169 -2.88 6.73 -14.69
CA ASP A 169 -3.08 7.94 -15.49
C ASP A 169 -4.50 8.51 -15.41
N SER A 170 -5.50 7.72 -15.01
CA SER A 170 -6.88 8.20 -14.83
C SER A 170 -7.02 9.27 -13.73
N LEU A 171 -6.04 9.39 -12.83
CA LEU A 171 -5.99 10.47 -11.82
C LEU A 171 -5.49 11.79 -12.41
N SER A 172 -4.90 11.78 -13.61
CA SER A 172 -4.28 12.94 -14.24
C SER A 172 -5.29 13.85 -14.95
N GLU A 173 -6.39 14.22 -14.30
CA GLU A 173 -7.07 15.44 -14.73
C GLU A 173 -6.09 16.60 -14.51
N ARG A 174 -5.74 17.29 -15.59
CA ARG A 174 -4.68 18.31 -15.55
C ARG A 174 -4.94 19.31 -14.42
N PRO A 175 -3.95 19.57 -13.58
CA PRO A 175 -4.12 20.46 -12.45
C PRO A 175 -4.56 21.84 -12.94
N PHE A 176 -5.39 22.50 -12.14
CA PHE A 176 -5.90 23.82 -12.41
C PHE A 176 -5.62 24.69 -11.20
N PHE A 177 -4.41 25.23 -11.15
CA PHE A 177 -4.07 26.30 -10.24
C PHE A 177 -3.12 27.27 -10.93
N PHE A 178 -3.33 28.56 -10.70
CA PHE A 178 -2.42 29.60 -11.17
C PHE A 178 -1.83 30.30 -9.97
N TYR A 179 -0.58 30.73 -10.07
CA TYR A 179 -0.02 31.61 -9.07
C TYR A 179 -0.75 32.96 -9.06
N PRO A 180 -0.91 33.64 -7.91
CA PRO A 180 -1.66 34.90 -7.82
C PRO A 180 -1.18 35.96 -8.81
N GLU A 181 0.11 36.00 -9.12
CA GLU A 181 0.74 36.89 -10.11
C GLU A 181 0.20 36.66 -11.54
N ASN A 182 -0.23 35.44 -11.84
CA ASN A 182 -0.74 35.04 -13.16
C ASN A 182 -2.28 35.14 -13.26
N VAL A 183 -2.99 35.11 -12.13
CA VAL A 183 -4.46 35.16 -12.08
C VAL A 183 -5.03 36.43 -12.70
N VAL A 184 -4.37 37.57 -12.51
CA VAL A 184 -4.82 38.86 -13.06
C VAL A 184 -4.87 38.83 -14.59
N ASN A 185 -3.97 38.06 -15.22
CA ASN A 185 -3.90 37.92 -16.67
C ASN A 185 -4.83 36.81 -17.19
N TYR A 186 -5.21 35.84 -16.34
CA TYR A 186 -5.96 34.64 -16.71
C TYR A 186 -7.13 34.39 -15.74
N ARG A 187 -8.08 35.33 -15.67
CA ARG A 187 -9.36 35.09 -15.01
C ARG A 187 -10.18 34.09 -15.83
N ILE A 188 -10.09 32.82 -15.46
CA ILE A 188 -10.87 31.74 -16.07
C ILE A 188 -12.14 31.58 -15.26
N GLN A 189 -13.27 31.98 -15.87
CA GLN A 189 -14.61 31.93 -15.27
C GLN A 189 -15.42 30.70 -15.73
N ASP A 190 -14.84 29.84 -16.58
CA ASP A 190 -15.47 28.65 -17.15
C ASP A 190 -16.08 27.72 -16.10
N GLY A 191 -15.46 27.61 -14.92
CA GLY A 191 -16.02 26.85 -13.80
C GLY A 191 -17.32 27.43 -13.27
N PHE A 192 -17.38 28.75 -13.09
CA PHE A 192 -18.59 29.44 -12.62
C PHE A 192 -19.70 29.41 -13.66
N ASP A 193 -19.38 29.62 -14.93
CA ASP A 193 -20.34 29.53 -16.03
C ASP A 193 -20.95 28.12 -16.16
N GLN A 194 -20.21 27.09 -15.77
CA GLN A 194 -20.73 25.72 -15.68
C GLN A 194 -21.63 25.54 -14.46
N LEU A 195 -21.25 26.06 -13.28
CA LEU A 195 -22.09 25.99 -12.07
C LEU A 195 -23.44 26.71 -12.25
N GLU A 196 -23.48 27.83 -12.97
CA GLU A 196 -24.72 28.54 -13.31
C GLU A 196 -25.73 27.64 -14.04
N LYS A 197 -25.23 26.78 -14.95
CA LYS A 197 -26.04 25.88 -15.78
C LYS A 197 -26.49 24.60 -15.08
N LEU A 198 -25.85 24.23 -13.96
CA LEU A 198 -26.26 23.06 -13.21
C LEU A 198 -27.59 23.30 -12.49
N PRO A 199 -28.50 22.31 -12.43
CA PRO A 199 -29.76 22.45 -11.72
C PRO A 199 -29.54 22.48 -10.19
N GLU A 200 -30.57 22.87 -9.44
CA GLU A 200 -30.60 22.59 -8.00
C GLU A 200 -30.64 21.07 -7.75
N GLY A 201 -30.15 20.64 -6.58
CA GLY A 201 -30.03 19.22 -6.27
C GLY A 201 -28.78 18.55 -6.85
N THR A 202 -27.75 19.33 -7.22
CA THR A 202 -26.42 18.82 -7.58
C THR A 202 -25.36 19.29 -6.61
N VAL A 203 -24.31 18.48 -6.51
CA VAL A 203 -23.10 18.75 -5.73
C VAL A 203 -21.92 18.72 -6.68
N SER A 204 -20.94 19.59 -6.47
CA SER A 204 -19.76 19.65 -7.32
C SER A 204 -18.47 19.72 -6.50
N GLU A 205 -17.38 19.36 -7.16
CA GLU A 205 -16.03 19.74 -6.82
C GLU A 205 -15.66 21.02 -7.60
N LEU A 206 -14.98 21.97 -6.94
CA LEU A 206 -14.51 23.20 -7.56
C LEU A 206 -13.07 23.46 -7.16
N TYR A 207 -12.21 23.60 -8.16
CA TYR A 207 -10.84 24.08 -8.02
C TYR A 207 -10.88 25.59 -8.08
N ILE A 208 -10.40 26.26 -7.04
CA ILE A 208 -10.34 27.72 -6.95
C ILE A 208 -8.90 28.18 -6.80
N THR A 209 -8.55 29.23 -7.53
CA THR A 209 -7.28 29.94 -7.41
C THR A 209 -7.52 31.29 -6.74
N PHE A 210 -6.64 31.67 -5.81
CA PHE A 210 -6.78 32.90 -5.04
C PHE A 210 -6.22 34.12 -5.79
N THR A 211 -6.72 35.31 -5.47
CA THR A 211 -6.21 36.57 -6.03
C THR A 211 -4.94 37.06 -5.34
N ASP A 212 -4.68 36.62 -4.11
CA ASP A 212 -3.45 36.84 -3.35
C ASP A 212 -3.15 35.61 -2.49
N TYR A 213 -1.92 35.51 -2.00
CA TYR A 213 -1.53 34.47 -1.05
C TYR A 213 -2.22 34.69 0.30
N MET A 214 -2.65 33.60 0.94
CA MET A 214 -3.24 33.65 2.29
C MET A 214 -2.68 32.55 3.18
N SER A 215 -2.76 32.74 4.50
CA SER A 215 -2.42 31.67 5.45
C SER A 215 -3.51 30.61 5.51
N THR A 216 -3.18 29.44 6.05
CA THR A 216 -4.16 28.36 6.24
C THR A 216 -5.33 28.83 7.12
N ASP A 217 -5.06 29.47 8.25
CA ASP A 217 -6.12 29.94 9.15
C ASP A 217 -6.97 31.06 8.54
N GLU A 218 -6.38 31.94 7.72
CA GLU A 218 -7.15 32.96 7.01
C GLU A 218 -8.15 32.32 6.04
N PHE A 219 -7.68 31.36 5.22
CA PHE A 219 -8.54 30.62 4.29
C PHE A 219 -9.65 29.87 5.04
N LEU A 220 -9.30 29.12 6.08
CA LEU A 220 -10.27 28.35 6.86
C LEU A 220 -11.34 29.25 7.48
N LYS A 221 -10.96 30.41 8.01
CA LYS A 221 -11.91 31.38 8.57
C LYS A 221 -12.87 31.94 7.51
N LYS A 222 -12.40 32.17 6.28
CA LYS A 222 -13.28 32.59 5.16
C LYS A 222 -14.29 31.50 4.76
N MET A 223 -14.00 30.24 5.07
CA MET A 223 -14.82 29.08 4.71
C MET A 223 -15.76 28.60 5.84
N GLU A 224 -15.54 29.04 7.08
CA GLU A 224 -16.23 28.54 8.29
C GLU A 224 -17.76 28.66 8.23
N ASP A 225 -18.27 29.79 7.74
CA ASP A 225 -19.71 30.09 7.70
C ASP A 225 -20.38 29.71 6.35
N LYS A 226 -19.68 29.01 5.46
CA LYS A 226 -20.17 28.69 4.11
C LYS A 226 -20.74 27.27 4.06
N GLU A 227 -21.81 27.06 3.29
CA GLU A 227 -22.39 25.74 3.04
C GLU A 227 -21.59 24.93 2.01
N MET A 228 -20.29 24.80 2.24
CA MET A 228 -19.33 24.08 1.42
C MET A 228 -18.10 23.78 2.28
N MET A 229 -17.31 22.78 1.89
CA MET A 229 -16.13 22.37 2.65
C MET A 229 -14.88 22.37 1.78
N PRO A 230 -13.73 22.86 2.28
CA PRO A 230 -12.45 22.55 1.68
C PRO A 230 -12.19 21.05 1.76
N VAL A 231 -11.51 20.53 0.75
CA VAL A 231 -11.04 19.13 0.72
C VAL A 231 -9.54 19.04 0.52
N TRP A 232 -8.93 20.08 -0.07
CA TRP A 232 -7.50 20.15 -0.33
C TRP A 232 -7.03 21.61 -0.49
N MET A 233 -5.80 21.92 -0.12
CA MET A 233 -5.24 23.29 -0.17
C MET A 233 -3.93 23.31 -0.94
N ALA A 234 -3.80 24.21 -1.92
CA ALA A 234 -2.61 24.37 -2.74
C ALA A 234 -1.59 25.28 -2.04
N ALA A 235 -0.42 24.74 -1.75
CA ALA A 235 0.65 25.42 -1.03
C ALA A 235 1.75 25.88 -1.97
N ASP A 236 2.16 27.13 -1.85
CA ASP A 236 3.27 27.69 -2.60
C ASP A 236 4.60 27.12 -2.11
N THR A 237 5.31 26.43 -3.00
CA THR A 237 6.67 25.91 -2.74
C THR A 237 7.75 26.60 -3.58
N GLY A 238 7.39 27.68 -4.29
CA GLY A 238 8.32 28.56 -5.00
C GLY A 238 8.97 28.00 -6.26
N ARG A 239 8.63 26.78 -6.71
CA ARG A 239 9.36 26.08 -7.78
C ARG A 239 8.51 25.67 -8.98
N GLU A 240 7.20 25.62 -8.83
CA GLU A 240 6.26 25.32 -9.90
C GLU A 240 6.28 26.39 -11.00
N ASN A 241 6.69 27.62 -10.66
CA ASN A 241 6.90 28.72 -11.61
C ASN A 241 8.14 28.56 -12.50
N GLU A 242 9.11 27.71 -12.12
CA GLU A 242 10.40 27.57 -12.83
C GLU A 242 10.38 26.48 -13.91
N ARG A 243 9.40 25.57 -13.87
CA ARG A 243 9.41 24.31 -14.65
C ARG A 243 8.64 24.32 -15.96
N GLU A 244 7.76 25.29 -16.20
CA GLU A 244 7.06 25.34 -17.47
C GLU A 244 7.82 26.19 -18.50
N SER A 245 8.03 25.60 -19.69
CA SER A 245 8.27 26.33 -20.94
C SER A 245 7.18 27.39 -21.26
N ASN A 246 6.13 27.43 -20.45
CA ASN A 246 5.06 28.40 -20.41
C ASN A 246 4.85 28.86 -18.95
N PRO A 247 5.57 29.90 -18.45
CA PRO A 247 5.49 30.38 -17.05
C PRO A 247 4.13 30.98 -16.63
N ILE A 248 3.11 30.70 -17.43
CA ILE A 248 1.78 31.27 -17.49
C ILE A 248 0.70 30.15 -17.47
N GLY A 249 1.09 28.88 -17.61
CA GLY A 249 0.20 27.73 -17.56
C GLY A 249 -0.16 27.29 -16.13
N PRO A 250 -1.11 26.35 -15.99
CA PRO A 250 -1.49 25.82 -14.69
C PRO A 250 -0.35 24.99 -14.06
N SER A 251 -0.09 25.19 -12.76
CA SER A 251 0.99 24.51 -12.04
C SER A 251 0.68 23.04 -11.73
N GLU A 252 1.72 22.20 -11.62
CA GLU A 252 1.66 20.91 -10.90
C GLU A 252 1.66 21.19 -9.40
N PRO A 253 0.51 21.08 -8.70
CA PRO A 253 0.35 21.72 -7.43
C PRO A 253 0.89 20.82 -6.33
N PHE A 254 1.67 21.40 -5.43
CA PHE A 254 1.88 20.86 -4.09
C PHE A 254 0.82 21.42 -3.16
N GLY A 255 0.47 20.62 -2.15
CA GLY A 255 -0.49 21.04 -1.16
C GLY A 255 -0.76 19.95 -0.16
N PHE A 256 -1.89 20.05 0.55
CA PHE A 256 -2.21 19.12 1.61
C PHE A 256 -3.73 18.99 1.81
N PRO A 257 -4.19 17.83 2.30
CA PRO A 257 -5.61 17.58 2.55
C PRO A 257 -6.16 18.45 3.69
N TYR A 258 -7.43 18.83 3.57
CA TYR A 258 -8.12 19.64 4.58
C TYR A 258 -8.19 18.99 5.97
N MET A 259 -8.26 17.66 6.03
CA MET A 259 -8.34 16.92 7.30
C MET A 259 -6.98 16.54 7.89
N GLY A 260 -5.88 17.03 7.30
CA GLY A 260 -4.53 16.53 7.59
C GLY A 260 -4.29 15.15 6.99
N TYR A 261 -3.05 14.67 7.11
CA TYR A 261 -2.64 13.37 6.57
C TYR A 261 -3.10 12.24 7.49
N GLY A 262 -3.04 12.46 8.81
CA GLY A 262 -3.32 11.42 9.80
C GLY A 262 -2.30 10.29 9.71
N PHE A 263 -1.01 10.62 9.76
CA PHE A 263 0.08 9.66 9.63
C PHE A 263 0.00 8.58 10.71
N ARG A 264 0.10 7.31 10.29
CA ARG A 264 0.09 6.15 11.20
C ARG A 264 1.23 6.20 12.19
N SER A 265 2.36 6.77 11.79
CA SER A 265 3.53 6.96 12.65
C SER A 265 3.28 7.81 13.89
N ASP A 266 2.26 8.68 13.87
CA ASP A 266 1.93 9.58 14.99
C ASP A 266 0.96 8.97 16.00
N PHE A 267 0.40 7.79 15.68
CA PHE A 267 -0.58 7.13 16.53
C PHE A 267 0.11 6.62 17.78
N LYS A 268 -0.39 7.05 18.94
CA LYS A 268 0.10 6.62 20.24
C LYS A 268 -0.76 5.46 20.71
N THR A 269 -0.11 4.34 21.04
CA THR A 269 -0.77 3.20 21.67
C THR A 269 -1.33 3.59 23.03
N VAL A 270 -2.66 3.52 23.18
CA VAL A 270 -3.38 3.83 24.43
C VAL A 270 -3.66 2.55 25.22
N SER A 271 -3.97 1.46 24.54
CA SER A 271 -4.18 0.16 25.19
C SER A 271 -3.73 -0.99 24.30
N LYS A 272 -3.24 -2.06 24.92
CA LYS A 272 -2.88 -3.30 24.25
C LYS A 272 -3.41 -4.47 25.07
N GLU A 273 -4.39 -5.18 24.53
CA GLU A 273 -4.86 -6.44 25.09
C GLU A 273 -4.15 -7.59 24.37
N GLU A 274 -3.35 -8.36 25.09
CA GLU A 274 -2.66 -9.53 24.51
C GLU A 274 -3.09 -10.78 25.27
N LYS A 275 -3.68 -11.74 24.57
CA LYS A 275 -4.06 -13.04 25.13
C LYS A 275 -3.29 -14.13 24.42
N LYS A 276 -2.36 -14.79 25.12
CA LYS A 276 -1.63 -15.96 24.62
C LYS A 276 -2.30 -17.26 25.05
N GLY A 277 -2.64 -18.12 24.08
CA GLY A 277 -3.11 -19.49 24.30
C GLY A 277 -2.13 -20.52 23.71
N LEU A 278 -2.34 -21.79 24.07
CA LEU A 278 -1.47 -22.92 23.68
C LEU A 278 -1.48 -23.22 22.16
N LEU A 279 -2.51 -22.74 21.45
CA LEU A 279 -2.73 -22.92 20.00
C LEU A 279 -2.80 -21.59 19.24
N GLY A 280 -2.32 -20.50 19.83
CA GLY A 280 -2.38 -19.16 19.27
C GLY A 280 -2.90 -18.13 20.26
N GLY A 281 -2.58 -16.86 19.99
CA GLY A 281 -3.02 -15.72 20.77
C GLY A 281 -3.50 -14.58 19.87
N TYR A 282 -4.20 -13.61 20.45
CA TYR A 282 -4.55 -12.37 19.78
C TYR A 282 -3.98 -11.18 20.54
N SER A 283 -3.61 -10.13 19.81
CA SER A 283 -3.32 -8.82 20.36
C SER A 283 -4.26 -7.80 19.75
N ALA A 284 -5.03 -7.09 20.56
CA ALA A 284 -5.80 -5.92 20.13
C ALA A 284 -5.08 -4.66 20.65
N GLU A 285 -4.86 -3.70 19.76
CA GLU A 285 -4.21 -2.43 20.09
C GLU A 285 -5.17 -1.29 19.77
N THR A 286 -5.38 -0.40 20.74
CA THR A 286 -6.11 0.85 20.54
C THR A 286 -5.12 1.98 20.52
N SER A 287 -5.13 2.78 19.46
CA SER A 287 -4.23 3.91 19.30
C SER A 287 -5.01 5.19 19.02
N GLU A 288 -4.49 6.30 19.51
CA GLU A 288 -5.08 7.63 19.34
C GLU A 288 -4.08 8.56 18.63
N THR A 289 -4.61 9.47 17.83
CA THR A 289 -3.86 10.57 17.22
C THR A 289 -4.55 11.90 17.58
N GLU A 290 -3.82 13.00 17.49
CA GLU A 290 -4.38 14.32 17.77
C GLU A 290 -5.42 14.69 16.70
N SER A 291 -6.64 15.01 17.12
CA SER A 291 -7.70 15.42 16.21
C SER A 291 -7.49 16.87 15.74
N MET A 292 -7.69 17.13 14.45
CA MET A 292 -7.75 18.49 13.91
C MET A 292 -9.16 19.08 14.00
N LYS A 293 -9.26 20.34 14.41
CA LYS A 293 -10.50 21.11 14.25
C LYS A 293 -10.79 21.32 12.76
N SER A 294 -12.07 21.25 12.38
CA SER A 294 -12.53 21.54 11.02
C SER A 294 -12.09 22.93 10.55
N TYR A 295 -12.28 23.96 11.36
CA TYR A 295 -11.82 25.32 11.06
C TYR A 295 -10.88 25.79 12.18
N GLY A 296 -9.71 26.32 11.80
CA GLY A 296 -8.56 26.55 12.70
C GLY A 296 -7.56 25.39 12.66
N ASP A 297 -6.62 25.36 13.61
CA ASP A 297 -5.49 24.41 13.62
C ASP A 297 -4.64 24.47 12.32
N GLY A 298 -4.51 25.66 11.71
CA GLY A 298 -3.68 25.88 10.53
C GLY A 298 -2.23 25.47 10.76
N GLU A 299 -1.60 25.96 11.83
CA GLU A 299 -0.20 25.63 12.17
C GLU A 299 0.04 24.10 12.28
N LYS A 300 -0.93 23.34 12.79
CA LYS A 300 -0.82 21.87 12.88
C LYS A 300 -0.83 21.21 11.51
N ARG A 301 -1.70 21.67 10.61
CA ARG A 301 -1.75 21.19 9.22
C ARG A 301 -0.48 21.53 8.46
N GLU A 302 0.02 22.74 8.67
CA GLU A 302 1.27 23.21 8.06
C GLU A 302 2.46 22.40 8.56
N ALA A 303 2.49 22.03 9.85
CA ALA A 303 3.50 21.12 10.40
C ALA A 303 3.41 19.71 9.81
N GLU A 304 2.20 19.15 9.64
CA GLU A 304 2.03 17.86 8.97
C GLU A 304 2.44 17.93 7.49
N PHE A 305 2.14 19.03 6.80
CA PHE A 305 2.57 19.24 5.42
C PHE A 305 4.10 19.26 5.29
N LEU A 306 4.80 20.00 6.16
CA LEU A 306 6.26 19.97 6.20
C LEU A 306 6.79 18.56 6.51
N LYS A 307 6.18 17.85 7.46
CA LYS A 307 6.53 16.45 7.74
C LYS A 307 6.33 15.56 6.50
N ALA A 308 5.25 15.74 5.75
CA ALA A 308 4.98 15.03 4.51
C ALA A 308 6.10 15.24 3.48
N LEU A 309 6.54 16.50 3.28
CA LEU A 309 7.63 16.81 2.36
C LEU A 309 8.95 16.15 2.77
N HIS A 310 9.30 16.20 4.07
CA HIS A 310 10.50 15.55 4.61
C HIS A 310 10.43 14.02 4.48
N LEU A 311 9.27 13.39 4.69
CA LEU A 311 9.08 11.96 4.46
C LEU A 311 9.31 11.58 2.99
N ILE A 312 8.79 12.38 2.06
CA ILE A 312 9.02 12.17 0.62
C ILE A 312 10.52 12.31 0.31
N GLU A 313 11.21 13.29 0.89
CA GLU A 313 12.65 13.53 0.69
C GLU A 313 13.50 12.36 1.19
N GLU A 314 13.25 11.91 2.42
CA GLU A 314 14.01 10.85 3.08
C GLU A 314 13.91 9.53 2.29
N TYR A 315 12.71 9.23 1.77
CA TYR A 315 12.41 7.96 1.12
C TYR A 315 12.51 8.00 -0.41
N ARG A 316 12.80 9.16 -1.01
CA ARG A 316 12.90 9.33 -2.48
C ARG A 316 13.81 8.30 -3.15
N GLY A 317 14.97 8.00 -2.54
CA GLY A 317 15.93 7.04 -3.09
C GLY A 317 15.44 5.59 -3.11
N ARG A 318 14.29 5.30 -2.48
CA ARG A 318 13.66 3.98 -2.40
C ARG A 318 12.41 3.87 -3.27
N THR A 319 12.04 4.97 -3.92
CA THR A 319 10.86 5.09 -4.76
C THR A 319 11.30 5.35 -6.18
N GLU A 320 11.39 4.29 -7.00
CA GLU A 320 11.88 4.47 -8.37
C GLU A 320 10.95 5.43 -9.14
N HIS A 321 9.62 5.32 -9.02
CA HIS A 321 8.68 6.09 -9.85
C HIS A 321 8.07 7.37 -9.25
N LEU A 322 8.60 7.89 -8.13
CA LEU A 322 8.37 9.30 -7.75
C LEU A 322 9.25 10.25 -8.62
N HIS A 323 9.35 9.92 -9.92
CA HIS A 323 10.24 10.51 -10.92
C HIS A 323 9.86 11.94 -11.31
N TRP A 324 8.72 12.45 -10.87
CA TRP A 324 8.23 13.75 -11.30
C TRP A 324 9.14 14.88 -10.80
N GLN A 325 9.92 14.74 -9.71
CA GLN A 325 10.88 15.76 -9.24
C GLN A 325 12.22 15.22 -8.79
N SER A 326 13.31 15.95 -9.05
CA SER A 326 14.68 15.70 -8.58
C SER A 326 14.80 15.83 -7.06
N LYS A 327 15.88 15.29 -6.45
CA LYS A 327 16.06 15.39 -4.99
C LYS A 327 16.27 16.85 -4.62
N GLU A 328 17.07 17.51 -5.44
CA GLU A 328 17.47 18.90 -5.33
C GLU A 328 16.26 19.83 -5.43
N GLU A 329 15.28 19.52 -6.28
CA GLU A 329 14.03 20.27 -6.37
C GLU A 329 13.18 20.13 -5.12
N LEU A 330 13.05 18.91 -4.58
CA LEU A 330 12.27 18.70 -3.36
C LEU A 330 12.92 19.37 -2.14
N ILE A 331 14.25 19.28 -1.99
CA ILE A 331 14.98 20.02 -0.95
C ILE A 331 14.72 21.51 -1.09
N ALA A 332 14.81 22.05 -2.31
CA ALA A 332 14.57 23.46 -2.53
C ALA A 332 13.14 23.91 -2.21
N LYS A 333 12.13 23.07 -2.46
CA LYS A 333 10.74 23.32 -2.06
C LYS A 333 10.59 23.34 -0.55
N ILE A 334 11.22 22.39 0.14
CA ILE A 334 11.24 22.32 1.61
C ILE A 334 11.90 23.59 2.17
N ASP A 335 13.10 23.95 1.72
CA ASP A 335 13.82 25.15 2.14
C ASP A 335 12.98 26.41 1.92
N TYR A 336 12.23 26.47 0.81
CA TYR A 336 11.34 27.58 0.51
C TYR A 336 10.19 27.68 1.51
N VAL A 337 9.48 26.58 1.77
CA VAL A 337 8.34 26.55 2.70
C VAL A 337 8.81 26.83 4.13
N GLU A 338 9.93 26.26 4.56
CA GLU A 338 10.49 26.51 5.91
C GLU A 338 10.90 27.98 6.09
N LYS A 339 11.41 28.63 5.05
CA LYS A 339 11.83 30.03 5.10
C LYS A 339 10.66 31.01 5.06
N ASN A 340 9.65 30.73 4.23
CA ASN A 340 8.56 31.68 3.96
C ASN A 340 7.28 31.37 4.74
N GLY A 341 7.22 30.23 5.42
CA GLY A 341 5.98 29.67 5.95
C GLY A 341 5.10 29.07 4.83
N VAL A 342 4.05 28.37 5.23
CA VAL A 342 3.06 27.87 4.28
C VAL A 342 2.15 29.02 3.85
N ARG A 343 2.08 29.23 2.53
CA ARG A 343 1.19 30.22 1.92
C ARG A 343 0.34 29.51 0.88
N LEU A 344 -0.96 29.73 0.96
CA LEU A 344 -1.91 29.11 0.06
C LEU A 344 -2.18 30.02 -1.13
N TYR A 345 -2.26 29.43 -2.32
CA TYR A 345 -2.61 30.14 -3.57
C TYR A 345 -3.85 29.56 -4.26
N GLY A 346 -4.43 28.51 -3.69
CA GLY A 346 -5.65 27.91 -4.19
C GLY A 346 -6.16 26.83 -3.25
N ALA A 347 -7.34 26.31 -3.55
CA ALA A 347 -7.93 25.19 -2.83
C ALA A 347 -8.86 24.39 -3.74
N VAL A 348 -9.17 23.16 -3.33
CA VAL A 348 -10.31 22.41 -3.83
C VAL A 348 -11.39 22.44 -2.77
N VAL A 349 -12.60 22.79 -3.18
CA VAL A 349 -13.79 22.86 -2.33
C VAL A 349 -14.91 22.00 -2.91
N THR A 350 -15.76 21.46 -2.05
CA THR A 350 -16.96 20.73 -2.48
C THR A 350 -18.20 21.19 -1.71
N GLY A 351 -19.36 21.12 -2.36
CA GLY A 351 -20.63 21.56 -1.80
C GLY A 351 -21.74 21.59 -2.85
N PRO A 352 -22.96 22.01 -2.47
CA PRO A 352 -24.05 22.24 -3.40
C PRO A 352 -23.60 23.17 -4.52
N SER A 353 -23.90 22.82 -5.78
CA SER A 353 -23.38 23.58 -6.93
C SER A 353 -23.82 25.05 -6.92
N LYS A 354 -25.00 25.36 -6.35
CA LYS A 354 -25.50 26.73 -6.18
C LYS A 354 -24.82 27.50 -5.05
N GLU A 355 -24.38 26.82 -4.00
CA GLU A 355 -23.60 27.44 -2.92
C GLU A 355 -22.18 27.76 -3.43
N LEU A 356 -21.56 26.83 -4.15
CA LEU A 356 -20.25 27.04 -4.78
C LEU A 356 -20.22 28.23 -5.75
N LEU A 357 -21.33 28.49 -6.45
CA LEU A 357 -21.44 29.62 -7.36
C LEU A 357 -21.29 30.97 -6.64
N LYS A 358 -21.66 31.07 -5.36
CA LYS A 358 -21.51 32.30 -4.56
C LYS A 358 -20.05 32.72 -4.39
N LEU A 359 -19.10 31.79 -4.54
CA LEU A 359 -17.67 32.13 -4.53
C LEU A 359 -17.26 33.06 -5.68
N LYS A 360 -18.07 33.22 -6.73
CA LYS A 360 -17.86 34.20 -7.81
C LYS A 360 -17.89 35.64 -7.30
N GLU A 361 -18.60 35.91 -6.21
CA GLU A 361 -18.77 37.25 -5.62
C GLU A 361 -17.66 37.59 -4.61
N GLU A 362 -16.82 36.61 -4.27
CA GLU A 362 -15.72 36.76 -3.31
C GLU A 362 -14.49 37.38 -3.99
N ASP A 363 -13.97 38.47 -3.44
CA ASP A 363 -12.82 39.20 -3.99
C ASP A 363 -11.49 38.43 -3.94
N TRP A 364 -11.38 37.49 -3.01
CA TRP A 364 -10.23 36.61 -2.84
C TRP A 364 -10.22 35.43 -3.82
N VAL A 365 -11.29 35.21 -4.58
CA VAL A 365 -11.38 34.13 -5.59
C VAL A 365 -11.14 34.70 -6.98
N GLY A 366 -10.07 34.24 -7.63
CA GLY A 366 -9.64 34.76 -8.93
C GLY A 366 -10.13 33.96 -10.13
N SER A 367 -9.86 32.66 -10.12
CA SER A 367 -10.19 31.73 -11.21
C SER A 367 -10.78 30.45 -10.64
N ALA A 368 -11.68 29.81 -11.40
CA ALA A 368 -12.30 28.57 -10.97
C ALA A 368 -12.49 27.58 -12.13
N LYS A 369 -12.30 26.29 -11.84
CA LYS A 369 -12.59 25.18 -12.74
C LYS A 369 -13.40 24.14 -11.98
N ILE A 370 -14.51 23.74 -12.58
CA ILE A 370 -15.32 22.67 -12.04
C ILE A 370 -14.64 21.32 -12.28
N GLY A 371 -14.63 20.49 -11.24
CA GLY A 371 -14.17 19.10 -11.31
C GLY A 371 -15.36 18.16 -11.51
N GLU A 372 -15.39 17.10 -10.71
CA GLU A 372 -16.48 16.12 -10.75
C GLU A 372 -17.81 16.71 -10.25
N LYS A 373 -18.91 16.17 -10.76
CA LYS A 373 -20.29 16.60 -10.46
C LYS A 373 -21.14 15.39 -10.14
N ARG A 374 -22.02 15.50 -9.15
CA ARG A 374 -22.89 14.42 -8.70
C ARG A 374 -24.30 14.91 -8.38
N LEU A 375 -25.22 13.96 -8.28
CA LEU A 375 -26.54 14.20 -7.71
C LEU A 375 -26.42 14.50 -6.21
N TRP A 376 -27.49 15.04 -5.64
CA TRP A 376 -27.52 15.48 -4.25
C TRP A 376 -27.08 14.40 -3.26
N ASN A 377 -25.99 14.68 -2.55
CA ASN A 377 -25.48 13.93 -1.41
C ASN A 377 -24.95 14.88 -0.30
N TRP A 378 -25.46 16.11 -0.27
CA TRP A 378 -25.10 17.12 0.73
C TRP A 378 -25.95 16.98 1.97
#